data_AF-A0A640UP10-F1
#
_entry.id   AF-A0A640UP10-F1
#
_cell.length_a   1.000
_cell.length_b   1.000
_cell.length_c   1.000
_cell.angle_alpha   90.00
_cell.angle_beta   90.00
_cell.angle_gamma   90.00
#
_symmetry.space_group_name_H-M   'P 1'
#
loop_
_entity.id
_entity.type
_entity.pdbx_description
1 polymer ?
#
loop_
_entity_poly.entity_id
_entity_poly.type
_entity_poly.pdbx_seq_one_letter_code
_entity_poly.pdbx_strand_id
1 'polypeptide(L)'
;MAPKKLGEMFDSFEREAFRLETLDDYSKSGNVGAYQAFLAGEPQPSDYNEAWVSEIRSHTSQGKRIYRVHILSRPLTPYLRFELGWGYQKNRTGGEEFFILDITENPNPLQGVPDYWQFDSVTTGVMSYTEDGAFLGADVLPEGRAGEFRHYRDTAMAHAVPFAEWWAKYGE
;
A
#
# COMPACT_ATOMS: atom_id res chain seq x y z
N MET A 1 -28.01 6.93 1.56
CA MET A 1 -27.11 5.82 1.93
C MET A 1 -26.00 6.42 2.77
N ALA A 2 -25.62 5.80 3.89
CA ALA A 2 -24.42 6.22 4.61
C ALA A 2 -23.18 5.98 3.72
N PRO A 3 -22.15 6.83 3.80
CA PRO A 3 -20.90 6.55 3.08
C PRO A 3 -20.34 5.21 3.56
N LYS A 4 -20.04 4.31 2.62
CA LYS A 4 -19.35 3.04 2.91
C LYS A 4 -18.01 3.36 3.59
N LYS A 5 -17.61 2.60 4.59
CA LYS A 5 -16.29 2.76 5.24
C LYS A 5 -15.28 1.81 4.63
N LEU A 6 -14.00 2.20 4.64
CA LEU A 6 -12.91 1.39 4.08
C LEU A 6 -12.84 -0.03 4.69
N GLY A 7 -13.03 -0.15 6.01
CA GLY A 7 -13.04 -1.47 6.68
C GLY A 7 -14.13 -2.41 6.17
N GLU A 8 -15.33 -1.89 5.87
CA GLU A 8 -16.44 -2.70 5.35
C GLU A 8 -16.14 -3.27 3.96
N MET A 9 -15.22 -2.66 3.21
CA MET A 9 -14.81 -3.15 1.89
C MET A 9 -13.84 -4.34 1.99
N PHE A 10 -12.98 -4.38 3.02
CA PHE A 10 -12.15 -5.56 3.31
C PHE A 10 -12.99 -6.76 3.73
N ASP A 11 -14.12 -6.53 4.41
CA ASP A 11 -15.03 -7.61 4.79
C ASP A 11 -15.82 -8.19 3.60
N SER A 12 -16.04 -7.40 2.54
CA SER A 12 -17.02 -7.71 1.49
C SER A 12 -16.45 -7.97 0.09
N PHE A 13 -15.18 -7.67 -0.19
CA PHE A 13 -14.60 -7.93 -1.51
C PHE A 13 -14.50 -9.43 -1.82
N GLU A 14 -14.64 -9.81 -3.07
CA GLU A 14 -14.76 -11.22 -3.50
C GLU A 14 -13.55 -11.75 -4.26
N ARG A 15 -12.82 -10.89 -4.98
CA ARG A 15 -11.76 -11.28 -5.91
C ARG A 15 -10.44 -10.62 -5.57
N GLU A 16 -10.43 -9.29 -5.45
CA GLU A 16 -9.19 -8.55 -5.30
C GLU A 16 -9.30 -7.23 -4.53
N ALA A 17 -8.23 -6.88 -3.82
CA ALA A 17 -8.00 -5.57 -3.25
C ALA A 17 -6.64 -5.03 -3.72
N PHE A 18 -6.65 -3.90 -4.40
CA PHE A 18 -5.46 -3.21 -4.91
C PHE A 18 -5.19 -1.95 -4.11
N ARG A 19 -3.93 -1.71 -3.72
CA ARG A 19 -3.47 -0.47 -3.12
C ARG A 19 -2.47 0.26 -4.02
N LEU A 20 -2.68 1.54 -4.25
CA LEU A 20 -1.65 2.46 -4.73
C LEU A 20 -1.16 3.35 -3.58
N GLU A 21 0.15 3.39 -3.37
CA GLU A 21 0.85 4.32 -2.48
C GLU A 21 1.71 5.27 -3.29
N THR A 22 1.65 6.56 -2.97
CA THR A 22 2.31 7.64 -3.73
C THR A 22 3.16 8.57 -2.86
N LEU A 23 3.16 8.40 -1.54
CA LEU A 23 3.90 9.24 -0.60
C LEU A 23 5.15 8.53 -0.09
N ASP A 24 6.23 9.29 0.11
CA ASP A 24 7.46 8.75 0.68
C ASP A 24 7.43 8.73 2.24
N ASP A 25 6.35 9.20 2.87
CA ASP A 25 6.20 9.30 4.32
C ASP A 25 4.76 9.11 4.80
N TYR A 26 4.52 8.04 5.55
CA TYR A 26 3.28 7.75 6.28
C TYR A 26 3.53 7.60 7.80
N SER A 27 4.59 8.23 8.32
CA SER A 27 5.10 8.08 9.69
C SER A 27 4.11 8.43 10.80
N LYS A 28 3.04 9.17 10.49
CA LYS A 28 1.99 9.57 11.44
C LYS A 28 0.66 8.82 11.27
N SER A 29 0.58 7.87 10.33
CA SER A 29 -0.66 7.12 10.07
C SER A 29 -0.58 5.63 10.31
N GLY A 30 0.64 5.07 10.34
CA GLY A 30 0.88 3.66 10.68
C GLY A 30 1.20 3.43 12.16
N ASN A 31 2.01 2.40 12.43
CA ASN A 31 2.51 2.13 13.77
C ASN A 31 3.67 3.08 14.12
N VAL A 32 3.33 4.25 14.67
CA VAL A 32 4.29 5.29 15.09
C VAL A 32 5.34 4.71 16.05
N GLY A 33 4.93 3.85 16.99
CA GLY A 33 5.85 3.22 17.95
C GLY A 33 6.89 2.33 17.27
N ALA A 34 6.46 1.49 16.32
CA ALA A 34 7.38 0.64 15.56
C ALA A 34 8.32 1.47 14.68
N TYR A 35 7.84 2.59 14.12
CA TYR A 35 8.72 3.50 13.37
C TYR A 35 9.78 4.15 14.27
N GLN A 36 9.42 4.58 15.49
CA GLN A 36 10.41 5.10 16.44
C GLN A 36 11.44 4.04 16.84
N ALA A 37 11.03 2.79 17.07
CA ALA A 37 11.93 1.67 17.35
C ALA A 37 12.92 1.44 16.18
N PHE A 38 12.42 1.47 14.94
CA PHE A 38 13.26 1.37 13.75
C PHE A 38 14.30 2.49 13.67
N LEU A 39 13.90 3.74 13.91
CA LEU A 39 14.82 4.89 13.93
C LEU A 39 15.88 4.78 15.04
N ALA A 40 15.54 4.14 16.16
CA ALA A 40 16.46 3.86 17.25
C ALA A 40 17.40 2.68 16.97
N GLY A 41 17.25 1.99 15.84
CA GLY A 41 18.04 0.79 15.50
C GLY A 41 17.65 -0.45 16.31
N GLU A 42 16.47 -0.44 16.92
CA GLU A 42 15.94 -1.59 17.65
C GLU A 42 15.47 -2.69 16.68
N PRO A 43 15.48 -3.97 17.10
CA PRO A 43 14.96 -5.04 16.27
C PRO A 43 13.44 -4.92 16.07
N GLN A 44 12.95 -5.47 14.96
CA GLN A 44 11.51 -5.57 14.71
C GLN A 44 10.81 -6.32 15.85
N PRO A 45 9.73 -5.76 16.45
CA PRO A 45 8.92 -6.48 17.42
C PRO A 45 8.36 -7.78 16.83
N SER A 46 8.35 -8.87 17.60
CA SER A 46 7.89 -10.18 17.10
C SER A 46 6.44 -10.13 16.60
N ASP A 47 5.61 -9.36 17.30
CA ASP A 47 4.19 -9.17 17.04
C ASP A 47 3.88 -8.05 16.03
N TYR A 48 4.92 -7.46 15.43
CA TYR A 48 4.74 -6.40 14.45
C TYR A 48 3.80 -6.82 13.32
N ASN A 49 2.73 -6.05 13.15
CA ASN A 49 1.69 -6.20 12.13
C ASN A 49 0.94 -7.55 12.13
N GLU A 50 0.97 -8.33 13.21
CA GLU A 50 0.34 -9.66 13.24
C GLU A 50 -1.16 -9.66 12.94
N ALA A 51 -1.90 -8.68 13.46
CA ALA A 51 -3.35 -8.57 13.21
C ALA A 51 -3.65 -8.39 11.72
N TRP A 52 -2.93 -7.48 11.06
CA TRP A 52 -3.06 -7.24 9.61
C TRP A 52 -2.61 -8.44 8.78
N VAL A 53 -1.50 -9.07 9.14
CA VAL A 53 -1.03 -10.31 8.47
C VAL A 53 -2.08 -11.41 8.58
N SER A 54 -2.75 -11.54 9.73
CA SER A 54 -3.83 -12.51 9.95
C SER A 54 -5.03 -12.21 9.05
N GLU A 55 -5.42 -10.94 8.94
CA GLU A 55 -6.51 -10.48 8.06
C GLU A 55 -6.20 -10.77 6.58
N ILE A 56 -5.02 -10.37 6.09
CA ILE A 56 -4.55 -10.72 4.73
C ILE A 56 -4.61 -12.23 4.51
N ARG A 57 -4.05 -13.02 5.44
CA ARG A 57 -4.03 -14.48 5.33
C ARG A 57 -5.43 -15.07 5.26
N SER A 58 -6.38 -14.50 6.00
CA SER A 58 -7.78 -14.94 5.96
C SER A 58 -8.39 -14.78 4.58
N HIS A 59 -8.02 -13.73 3.83
CA HIS A 59 -8.49 -13.49 2.47
C HIS A 59 -7.73 -14.31 1.43
N THR A 60 -6.40 -14.35 1.51
CA THR A 60 -5.56 -15.04 0.51
C THR A 60 -5.75 -16.56 0.56
N SER A 61 -6.02 -17.14 1.73
CA SER A 61 -6.37 -18.56 1.87
C SER A 61 -7.70 -18.93 1.20
N GLN A 62 -8.57 -17.96 0.92
CA GLN A 62 -9.81 -18.15 0.15
C GLN A 62 -9.61 -17.92 -1.36
N GLY A 63 -8.37 -17.71 -1.82
CA GLY A 63 -8.06 -17.44 -3.22
C GLY A 63 -8.26 -15.98 -3.64
N LYS A 64 -8.55 -15.07 -2.69
CA LYS A 64 -8.63 -13.62 -2.98
C LYS A 64 -7.22 -13.04 -3.09
N ARG A 65 -7.07 -12.01 -3.93
CA ARG A 65 -5.78 -11.34 -4.14
C ARG A 65 -5.71 -10.02 -3.40
N ILE A 66 -4.64 -9.78 -2.64
CA ILE A 66 -4.35 -8.45 -2.07
C ILE A 66 -2.98 -8.05 -2.57
N TYR A 67 -2.89 -6.89 -3.21
CA TYR A 67 -1.64 -6.44 -3.83
C TYR A 67 -1.49 -4.94 -3.84
N ARG A 68 -0.23 -4.50 -3.86
CA ARG A 68 0.16 -3.11 -3.68
C ARG A 68 1.20 -2.69 -4.70
N VAL A 69 1.02 -1.51 -5.26
CA VAL A 69 2.08 -0.78 -5.96
C VAL A 69 2.45 0.45 -5.13
N HIS A 70 3.75 0.61 -4.87
CA HIS A 70 4.29 1.84 -4.30
C HIS A 70 5.08 2.58 -5.38
N ILE A 71 4.67 3.83 -5.66
CA ILE A 71 5.43 4.76 -6.49
C ILE A 71 6.42 5.51 -5.62
N LEU A 72 7.72 5.31 -5.84
CA LEU A 72 8.75 5.95 -5.02
C LEU A 72 9.96 6.36 -5.84
N SER A 73 10.79 7.23 -5.25
CA SER A 73 12.09 7.61 -5.80
C SER A 73 13.21 7.31 -4.80
N ARG A 74 14.43 7.19 -5.32
CA ARG A 74 15.64 6.98 -4.52
C ARG A 74 16.44 8.29 -4.42
N PRO A 75 17.21 8.51 -3.32
CA PRO A 75 17.42 7.60 -2.19
C PRO A 75 16.18 7.46 -1.28
N LEU A 76 16.01 6.27 -0.70
CA LEU A 76 14.87 5.98 0.17
C LEU A 76 14.91 6.82 1.45
N THR A 77 13.78 7.43 1.78
CA THR A 77 13.56 8.10 3.06
C THR A 77 13.66 7.10 4.22
N PRO A 78 13.89 7.56 5.46
CA PRO A 78 13.85 6.69 6.62
C PRO A 78 12.53 5.93 6.75
N TYR A 79 11.40 6.57 6.40
CA TYR A 79 10.10 5.93 6.42
C TYR A 79 9.98 4.82 5.36
N LEU A 80 10.40 5.07 4.12
CA LEU A 80 10.40 4.04 3.09
C LEU A 80 11.28 2.85 3.47
N ARG A 81 12.45 3.08 4.06
CA ARG A 81 13.31 1.98 4.57
C ARG A 81 12.60 1.16 5.65
N PHE A 82 11.86 1.82 6.55
CA PHE A 82 11.02 1.16 7.56
C PHE A 82 9.89 0.36 6.91
N GLU A 83 9.09 0.99 6.05
CA GLU A 83 7.90 0.38 5.47
C GLU A 83 8.26 -0.82 4.58
N LEU A 84 9.25 -0.66 3.72
CA LEU A 84 9.71 -1.71 2.82
C LEU A 84 10.45 -2.82 3.60
N GLY A 85 11.36 -2.42 4.49
CA GLY A 85 12.20 -3.36 5.24
C GLY A 85 11.46 -4.17 6.29
N TRP A 86 10.49 -3.55 6.99
CA TRP A 86 9.71 -4.22 8.04
C TRP A 86 8.31 -4.59 7.57
N GLY A 87 7.55 -3.59 7.08
CA GLY A 87 6.15 -3.75 6.67
C GLY A 87 5.97 -4.77 5.55
N TYR A 88 6.60 -4.52 4.40
CA TYR A 88 6.37 -5.35 3.21
C TYR A 88 6.91 -6.76 3.40
N GLN A 89 8.07 -6.91 4.04
CA GLN A 89 8.61 -8.23 4.37
C GLN A 89 7.67 -9.03 5.28
N LYS A 90 7.11 -8.40 6.32
CA LYS A 90 6.16 -9.07 7.23
C LYS A 90 4.85 -9.40 6.53
N ASN A 91 4.25 -8.46 5.80
CA ASN A 91 2.94 -8.64 5.16
C ASN A 91 2.94 -9.72 4.07
N ARG A 92 4.05 -9.88 3.34
CA ARG A 92 4.21 -10.96 2.36
C ARG A 92 4.00 -12.34 2.97
N THR A 93 4.27 -12.52 4.27
CA THR A 93 4.03 -13.79 4.97
C THR A 93 2.54 -14.15 5.07
N GLY A 94 1.65 -13.16 4.95
CA GLY A 94 0.19 -13.32 4.86
C GLY A 94 -0.32 -13.51 3.42
N GLY A 95 0.53 -13.31 2.41
CA GLY A 95 0.17 -13.45 1.00
C GLY A 95 -0.12 -12.14 0.26
N GLU A 96 0.11 -10.97 0.87
CA GLU A 96 0.06 -9.69 0.15
C GLU A 96 1.21 -9.61 -0.87
N GLU A 97 0.90 -9.25 -2.11
CA GLU A 97 1.89 -9.05 -3.17
C GLU A 97 2.29 -7.58 -3.23
N PHE A 98 3.57 -7.32 -3.45
CA PHE A 98 4.11 -5.95 -3.51
C PHE A 98 4.89 -5.75 -4.79
N PHE A 99 4.70 -4.57 -5.38
CA PHE A 99 5.33 -4.11 -6.59
C PHE A 99 5.83 -2.68 -6.40
N ILE A 100 6.98 -2.36 -6.99
CA ILE A 100 7.61 -1.05 -6.89
C ILE A 100 7.64 -0.40 -8.27
N LEU A 101 7.04 0.78 -8.36
CA LEU A 101 7.18 1.67 -9.51
C LEU A 101 8.24 2.71 -9.15
N ASP A 102 9.47 2.43 -9.55
CA ASP A 102 10.62 3.29 -9.27
C ASP A 102 10.77 4.38 -10.34
N ILE A 103 10.51 5.63 -9.93
CA ILE A 103 10.56 6.81 -10.80
C ILE A 103 11.88 7.57 -10.71
N THR A 104 12.94 6.98 -10.13
CA THR A 104 14.23 7.66 -9.94
C THR A 104 14.83 8.17 -11.26
N GLU A 105 14.75 7.36 -12.30
CA GLU A 105 15.36 7.65 -13.61
C GLU A 105 14.31 7.82 -14.73
N ASN A 106 13.02 7.78 -14.40
CA ASN A 106 11.93 7.78 -15.38
C ASN A 106 10.80 8.70 -14.91
N PRO A 107 10.08 9.36 -15.83
CA PRO A 107 8.92 10.16 -15.46
C PRO A 107 7.85 9.30 -14.78
N ASN A 108 7.13 9.88 -13.82
CA ASN A 108 6.00 9.20 -13.16
C ASN A 108 4.79 9.15 -14.11
N PRO A 109 4.36 7.96 -14.59
CA PRO A 109 3.20 7.84 -15.47
C PRO A 109 1.86 8.13 -14.77
N LEU A 110 1.86 8.23 -13.44
CA LEU A 110 0.69 8.42 -12.59
C LEU A 110 0.82 9.72 -11.77
N GLN A 111 1.49 10.73 -12.32
CA GLN A 111 1.62 12.03 -11.67
C GLN A 111 0.24 12.62 -11.37
N GLY A 112 0.01 13.00 -10.11
CA GLY A 112 -1.25 13.58 -9.64
C GLY A 112 -2.36 12.57 -9.33
N VAL A 113 -2.11 11.28 -9.49
CA VAL A 113 -3.02 10.22 -9.02
C VAL A 113 -2.90 10.13 -7.49
N PRO A 114 -4.01 10.13 -6.74
CA PRO A 114 -3.95 10.05 -5.29
C PRO A 114 -3.68 8.62 -4.80
N ASP A 115 -3.34 8.47 -3.53
CA ASP A 115 -3.41 7.18 -2.83
C ASP A 115 -4.84 6.62 -2.85
N TYR A 116 -4.99 5.32 -3.11
CA TYR A 116 -6.30 4.69 -3.05
C TYR A 116 -6.23 3.18 -2.84
N TRP A 117 -7.32 2.66 -2.26
CA TRP A 117 -7.68 1.25 -2.36
C TRP A 117 -8.75 1.06 -3.43
N GLN A 118 -8.64 -0.01 -4.21
CA GLN A 118 -9.69 -0.45 -5.14
C GLN A 118 -10.03 -1.92 -4.90
N PHE A 119 -11.30 -2.20 -4.72
CA PHE A 119 -11.85 -3.53 -4.43
C PHE A 119 -12.65 -4.03 -5.62
N ASP A 120 -12.38 -5.26 -6.03
CA ASP A 120 -13.03 -6.00 -7.11
C ASP A 120 -13.12 -5.23 -8.43
N SER A 121 -12.19 -4.30 -8.65
CA SER A 121 -12.19 -3.43 -9.83
C SER A 121 -13.43 -2.50 -9.90
N VAL A 122 -14.22 -2.34 -8.83
CA VAL A 122 -15.51 -1.61 -8.85
C VAL A 122 -15.66 -0.57 -7.75
N THR A 123 -15.14 -0.81 -6.55
CA THR A 123 -15.27 0.15 -5.43
C THR A 123 -13.92 0.79 -5.15
N THR A 124 -13.86 2.11 -5.08
CA THR A 124 -12.61 2.85 -4.89
C THR A 124 -12.72 3.74 -3.66
N GLY A 125 -11.80 3.58 -2.71
CA GLY A 125 -11.62 4.49 -1.57
C GLY A 125 -10.35 5.30 -1.76
N VAL A 126 -10.48 6.61 -2.01
CA VAL A 126 -9.34 7.53 -2.09
C VAL A 126 -8.90 7.92 -0.70
N MET A 127 -7.61 7.83 -0.44
CA MET A 127 -7.01 8.10 0.87
C MET A 127 -6.47 9.52 0.90
N SER A 128 -6.76 10.25 1.98
CA SER A 128 -6.21 11.58 2.21
C SER A 128 -5.24 11.55 3.38
N TYR A 129 -4.10 12.23 3.19
CA TYR A 129 -3.06 12.39 4.20
C TYR A 129 -2.65 13.86 4.29
N THR A 130 -2.14 14.26 5.45
CA THR A 130 -1.42 15.53 5.59
C THR A 130 -0.03 15.43 4.95
N GLU A 131 0.61 16.58 4.74
CA GLU A 131 2.00 16.65 4.23
C GLU A 131 3.01 15.93 5.14
N ASP A 132 2.71 15.81 6.44
CA ASP A 132 3.54 15.10 7.42
C ASP A 132 3.08 13.65 7.67
N GLY A 133 2.31 13.07 6.74
CA GLY A 133 2.00 11.63 6.70
C GLY A 133 0.91 11.15 7.66
N ALA A 134 0.11 12.06 8.23
CA ALA A 134 -1.02 11.72 9.10
C ALA A 134 -2.28 11.45 8.28
N PHE A 135 -3.02 10.39 8.63
CA PHE A 135 -4.21 9.99 7.88
C PHE A 135 -5.40 10.89 8.21
N LEU A 136 -6.01 11.49 7.19
CA LEU A 136 -7.14 12.39 7.32
C LEU A 136 -8.50 11.70 7.09
N GLY A 137 -8.51 10.61 6.34
CA GLY A 137 -9.72 9.87 6.03
C GLY A 137 -9.71 9.24 4.64
N ALA A 138 -10.73 8.44 4.38
CA ALA A 138 -10.94 7.80 3.08
C ALA A 138 -12.31 8.18 2.53
N ASP A 139 -12.34 8.62 1.27
CA ASP A 139 -13.55 8.95 0.54
C ASP A 139 -13.87 7.84 -0.46
N VAL A 140 -15.01 7.17 -0.24
CA VAL A 140 -15.49 6.16 -1.19
C VAL A 140 -16.16 6.86 -2.37
N LEU A 141 -15.58 6.65 -3.54
CA LEU A 141 -16.05 7.25 -4.78
C LEU A 141 -17.29 6.52 -5.33
N PRO A 142 -18.12 7.23 -6.11
CA PRO A 142 -19.18 6.59 -6.89
C PRO A 142 -18.62 5.55 -7.87
N GLU A 143 -19.34 4.44 -8.07
CA GLU A 143 -18.91 3.34 -8.95
C GLU A 143 -18.63 3.79 -10.40
N GLY A 144 -19.26 4.87 -10.86
CA GLY A 144 -19.01 5.47 -12.18
C GLY A 144 -17.56 5.92 -12.39
N ARG A 145 -16.79 6.15 -11.31
CA ARG A 145 -15.35 6.48 -11.39
C ARG A 145 -14.45 5.25 -11.41
N ALA A 146 -14.97 4.04 -11.18
CA ALA A 146 -14.14 2.85 -11.07
C ALA A 146 -13.25 2.60 -12.30
N GLY A 147 -13.76 2.90 -13.51
CA GLY A 147 -13.00 2.75 -14.75
C GLY A 147 -11.73 3.58 -14.82
N GLU A 148 -11.78 4.80 -14.30
CA GLU A 148 -10.62 5.71 -14.20
C GLU A 148 -9.54 5.09 -13.30
N PHE A 149 -9.92 4.63 -12.11
CA PHE A 149 -8.98 4.05 -11.14
C PHE A 149 -8.49 2.66 -11.53
N ARG A 150 -9.27 1.89 -12.30
CA ARG A 150 -8.77 0.67 -12.94
C ARG A 150 -7.64 0.98 -13.92
N HIS A 151 -7.78 2.04 -14.71
CA HIS A 151 -6.73 2.44 -15.64
C HIS A 151 -5.44 2.84 -14.92
N TYR A 152 -5.54 3.58 -13.80
CA TYR A 152 -4.38 3.90 -12.96
C TYR A 152 -3.69 2.66 -12.43
N ARG A 153 -4.45 1.69 -11.91
CA ARG A 153 -3.91 0.40 -11.46
C ARG A 153 -3.20 -0.34 -12.58
N ASP A 154 -3.83 -0.49 -13.73
CA ASP A 154 -3.28 -1.25 -14.86
C ASP A 154 -1.98 -0.60 -15.36
N THR A 155 -1.93 0.73 -15.36
CA THR A 155 -0.72 1.51 -15.65
C THR A 155 0.35 1.27 -14.58
N ALA A 156 -0.01 1.33 -13.30
CA ALA A 156 0.91 1.09 -12.20
C ALA A 156 1.56 -0.30 -12.33
N MET A 157 0.73 -1.33 -12.56
CA MET A 157 1.17 -2.72 -12.72
C MET A 157 2.01 -2.96 -13.98
N ALA A 158 1.76 -2.23 -15.07
CA ALA A 158 2.53 -2.35 -16.30
C ALA A 158 3.97 -1.81 -16.16
N HIS A 159 4.18 -0.86 -15.24
CA HIS A 159 5.47 -0.20 -15.02
C HIS A 159 6.19 -0.66 -13.75
N ALA A 160 5.49 -1.27 -12.80
CA ALA A 160 6.07 -1.75 -11.56
C ALA A 160 6.75 -3.11 -11.71
N VAL A 161 7.75 -3.35 -10.88
CA VAL A 161 8.47 -4.64 -10.78
C VAL A 161 8.18 -5.32 -9.44
N PRO A 162 8.28 -6.66 -9.32
CA PRO A 162 8.09 -7.33 -8.04
C PRO A 162 9.02 -6.80 -6.95
N PHE A 163 8.47 -6.53 -5.76
CA PHE A 163 9.22 -5.94 -4.65
C PHE A 163 10.47 -6.73 -4.28
N ALA A 164 10.42 -8.06 -4.29
CA ALA A 164 11.58 -8.89 -3.92
C ALA A 164 12.77 -8.68 -4.86
N GLU A 165 12.51 -8.54 -6.16
CA GLU A 165 13.55 -8.31 -7.17
C GLU A 165 14.12 -6.89 -7.05
N TRP A 166 13.24 -5.90 -6.85
CA TRP A 166 13.64 -4.52 -6.65
C TRP A 166 14.44 -4.33 -5.35
N TRP A 167 13.97 -4.91 -4.25
CA TRP A 167 14.59 -4.82 -2.93
C TRP A 167 15.98 -5.45 -2.89
N ALA A 168 16.17 -6.60 -3.55
CA ALA A 168 17.48 -7.23 -3.66
C ALA A 168 18.52 -6.36 -4.38
N LYS A 169 18.08 -5.41 -5.22
CA LYS A 169 18.97 -4.53 -5.98
C LYS A 169 19.19 -3.17 -5.32
N TYR A 170 18.21 -2.64 -4.59
CA TYR A 170 18.20 -1.25 -4.12
C TYR A 170 17.79 -1.05 -2.65
N GLY A 171 17.51 -2.12 -1.91
CA GLY A 171 17.01 -2.05 -0.54
C GLY A 171 18.06 -1.64 0.52
N GLU A 172 19.34 -1.56 0.14
CA GLU A 172 20.47 -1.17 1.01
C GLU A 172 20.97 0.25 0.70
#